data_AF-A0AAD5JVD4-F1
#
_entry.id   AF-A0AAD5JVD4-F1
#
_cell.length_a   1.000
_cell.length_b   1.000
_cell.length_c   1.000
_cell.angle_alpha   90.00
_cell.angle_beta   90.00
_cell.angle_gamma   90.00
#
_symmetry.space_group_name_H-M   'P 1'
#
loop_
_entity.id
_entity.type
_entity.pdbx_description
1 polymer ?
#
loop_
_entity_poly.entity_id
_entity_poly.type
_entity_poly.pdbx_seq_one_letter_code
_entity_poly.pdbx_strand_id
1 'polypeptide(L)'
;MYVLEHSYVSLSGVLLLLIVAITFVPSKLSRKKRVIIGMLHVSAHLASALILMMLLELGVETCIRHKLLATSGYHTLYQWYRSVESEHFPDPTGLRARIEQWTFGLYPACIKYLMAAFDIPEVMAVSRSNICKNGLQSLSRGGAAIYYAAVFLYFWVFSTPVVSLVFGSYLYICINWLHIHFDEAFSSLRIANYKSFTRFHITPEGDLEVYTLAVDKVPKEWKLDPDWDGEPKQAQQMSHLRKFPSKWSAAIAQQDPLNTVRIIDHFVIQQTEKTDSVACNGSVAH
;
A
#
# COMPACT_ATOMS: atom_id res chain seq x y z
N MET A 1 18.79 23.91 -15.84
CA MET A 1 20.15 24.14 -15.30
C MET A 1 20.18 24.05 -13.78
N TYR A 2 19.28 24.70 -13.02
CA TYR A 2 19.26 24.62 -11.54
C TYR A 2 19.12 23.19 -10.96
N VAL A 3 18.27 22.34 -11.55
CA VAL A 3 18.09 20.92 -11.14
C VAL A 3 19.35 20.07 -11.38
N LEU A 4 20.15 20.39 -12.39
CA LEU A 4 21.38 19.66 -12.73
C LEU A 4 22.56 20.07 -11.84
N GLU A 5 22.56 21.30 -11.31
CA GLU A 5 23.68 21.80 -10.50
C GLU A 5 23.47 21.62 -8.99
N HIS A 6 22.23 21.63 -8.48
CA HIS A 6 21.95 21.65 -7.03
C HIS A 6 20.98 20.55 -6.55
N SER A 7 20.46 19.67 -7.42
CA SER A 7 19.44 18.67 -7.06
C SER A 7 19.86 17.22 -7.36
N TYR A 8 21.06 16.82 -6.95
CA TYR A 8 21.61 15.47 -7.15
C TYR A 8 20.69 14.35 -6.65
N VAL A 9 19.98 14.57 -5.54
CA VAL A 9 19.01 13.60 -4.99
C VAL A 9 17.82 13.42 -5.94
N SER A 10 17.23 14.52 -6.41
CA SER A 10 16.11 14.48 -7.35
C SER A 10 16.51 13.86 -8.69
N LEU A 11 17.70 14.20 -9.20
CA LEU A 11 18.23 13.61 -10.43
C LEU A 11 18.42 12.10 -10.29
N SER A 12 19.04 11.66 -9.19
CA SER A 12 19.24 10.24 -8.90
C SER A 12 17.92 9.48 -8.81
N GLY A 13 16.91 10.08 -8.16
CA GLY A 13 15.56 9.52 -8.09
C GLY A 13 14.89 9.37 -9.45
N VAL A 14 15.00 10.38 -10.32
CA VAL A 14 14.45 10.34 -11.69
C VAL A 14 15.15 9.27 -12.53
N LEU A 15 16.48 9.16 -12.44
CA LEU A 15 17.24 8.13 -13.14
C LEU A 15 16.85 6.73 -12.68
N LEU A 16 16.73 6.51 -11.36
CA LEU A 16 16.29 5.24 -10.81
C LEU A 16 14.89 4.88 -11.30
N LEU A 17 13.96 5.83 -11.25
CA LEU A 17 12.59 5.65 -11.74
C LEU A 17 12.57 5.30 -13.24
N LEU A 18 13.43 5.93 -14.04
CA LEU A 18 13.56 5.64 -15.47
C LEU A 18 14.12 4.23 -15.73
N ILE A 19 15.14 3.82 -14.98
CA ILE A 19 15.70 2.46 -15.07
C ILE A 19 14.61 1.44 -14.75
N VAL A 20 13.90 1.61 -13.63
CA VAL A 20 12.81 0.72 -13.21
C VAL A 20 11.69 0.71 -14.24
N ALA A 21 11.25 1.87 -14.73
CA ALA A 21 10.18 1.95 -15.73
C ALA A 21 10.54 1.18 -17.01
N ILE A 22 11.79 1.26 -17.49
CA ILE A 22 12.24 0.53 -18.69
C ILE A 22 12.37 -0.97 -18.43
N THR A 23 12.87 -1.39 -17.25
CA THR A 23 13.06 -2.81 -16.93
C THR A 23 11.74 -3.56 -16.78
N PHE A 24 10.71 -2.90 -16.24
CA PHE A 24 9.37 -3.47 -16.06
C PHE A 24 8.53 -3.55 -17.36
N VAL A 25 8.93 -2.87 -18.44
CA VAL A 25 8.24 -3.06 -19.74
C VAL A 25 8.47 -4.49 -20.24
N PRO A 26 7.40 -5.23 -20.64
CA PRO A 26 7.51 -6.61 -21.08
C PRO A 26 8.59 -6.85 -22.14
N SER A 27 9.34 -7.94 -21.98
CA SER A 27 10.45 -8.32 -22.87
C SER A 27 10.02 -8.68 -24.30
N LYS A 28 8.73 -8.96 -24.50
CA LYS A 28 8.12 -9.18 -25.83
C LYS A 28 8.22 -7.96 -26.76
N LEU A 29 8.44 -6.76 -26.19
CA LEU A 29 8.59 -5.52 -26.96
C LEU A 29 10.07 -5.23 -27.28
N SER A 30 10.32 -4.65 -28.47
CA SER A 30 11.68 -4.27 -28.88
C SER A 30 12.30 -3.24 -27.93
N ARG A 31 13.64 -3.29 -27.76
CA ARG A 31 14.37 -2.38 -26.85
C ARG A 31 14.03 -0.90 -27.09
N LYS A 32 13.90 -0.48 -28.35
CA LYS A 32 13.52 0.90 -28.72
C LYS A 32 12.13 1.27 -28.17
N LYS A 33 11.13 0.40 -28.33
CA LYS A 33 9.77 0.63 -27.82
C LYS A 33 9.75 0.68 -26.29
N ARG A 34 10.53 -0.18 -25.62
CA ARG A 34 10.66 -0.19 -24.16
C ARG A 34 11.19 1.14 -23.62
N VAL A 35 12.23 1.68 -24.23
CA VAL A 35 12.79 2.99 -23.85
C VAL A 35 11.77 4.10 -24.07
N ILE A 36 11.06 4.12 -25.20
CA ILE A 36 10.01 5.13 -25.48
C ILE A 36 8.89 5.07 -24.42
N ILE A 37 8.36 3.88 -24.13
CA ILE A 37 7.30 3.69 -23.13
C ILE A 37 7.80 4.12 -21.74
N GLY A 38 9.01 3.72 -21.36
CA GLY A 38 9.61 4.11 -20.09
C GLY A 38 9.74 5.64 -19.96
N MET A 39 10.26 6.32 -20.99
CA MET A 39 10.38 7.79 -20.99
C MET A 39 9.02 8.48 -20.91
N LEU A 40 8.02 8.02 -21.67
CA LEU A 40 6.67 8.58 -21.64
C LEU A 40 6.03 8.40 -20.26
N HIS A 41 6.16 7.22 -19.67
CA HIS A 41 5.65 6.92 -18.34
C HIS A 41 6.28 7.80 -17.26
N VAL A 42 7.62 7.90 -17.23
CA VAL A 42 8.31 8.78 -16.29
C VAL A 42 7.91 10.24 -16.48
N SER A 43 7.81 10.70 -17.73
CA SER A 43 7.38 12.08 -18.03
C SER A 43 5.97 12.36 -17.51
N ALA A 44 5.04 11.42 -17.69
CA ALA A 44 3.68 11.53 -17.19
C ALA A 44 3.64 11.57 -15.65
N HIS A 45 4.43 10.73 -14.97
CA HIS A 45 4.55 10.76 -13.52
C HIS A 45 5.14 12.07 -13.01
N LEU A 46 6.19 12.59 -13.64
CA LEU A 46 6.81 13.86 -13.27
C LEU A 46 5.86 15.03 -13.49
N ALA A 47 5.18 15.09 -14.64
CA ALA A 47 4.17 16.11 -14.91
C ALA A 47 3.04 16.07 -13.86
N SER A 48 2.53 14.89 -13.54
CA SER A 48 1.47 14.72 -12.53
C SER A 48 1.93 15.15 -11.14
N ALA A 49 3.15 14.77 -10.74
CA ALA A 49 3.72 15.18 -9.46
C ALA A 49 3.88 16.71 -9.38
N LEU A 50 4.37 17.35 -10.45
CA LEU A 50 4.51 18.81 -10.51
C LEU A 50 3.15 19.52 -10.44
N ILE A 51 2.14 19.04 -11.16
CA ILE A 51 0.79 19.59 -11.12
C ILE A 51 0.20 19.48 -9.71
N LEU A 52 0.29 18.30 -9.08
CA LEU A 52 -0.21 18.08 -7.73
C LEU A 52 0.53 18.93 -6.69
N MET A 53 1.84 19.08 -6.82
CA MET A 53 2.64 19.96 -5.97
C MET A 53 2.23 21.43 -6.15
N MET A 54 1.98 21.88 -7.38
CA MET A 54 1.50 23.23 -7.65
C MET A 54 0.12 23.48 -7.02
N LEU A 55 -0.81 22.52 -7.14
CA LEU A 55 -2.13 22.61 -6.52
C LEU A 55 -2.04 22.67 -4.99
N LEU A 56 -1.15 21.87 -4.40
CA LEU A 56 -0.87 21.89 -2.96
C LEU A 56 -0.38 23.27 -2.51
N GLU A 57 0.61 23.83 -3.21
CA GLU A 57 1.18 25.16 -2.93
C GLU A 57 0.12 26.27 -3.06
N LEU A 58 -0.72 26.20 -4.09
CA LEU A 58 -1.84 27.14 -4.28
C LEU A 58 -2.89 27.00 -3.18
N GLY A 59 -3.20 25.78 -2.74
CA GLY A 59 -4.12 25.52 -1.63
C GLY A 59 -3.60 26.13 -0.33
N VAL A 60 -2.33 25.88 0.01
CA VAL A 60 -1.70 26.46 1.20
C VAL A 60 -1.69 28.00 1.13
N GLU A 61 -1.29 28.57 0.00
CA GLU A 61 -1.32 30.03 -0.21
C GLU A 61 -2.74 30.61 -0.03
N THR A 62 -3.75 29.93 -0.55
CA THR A 62 -5.17 30.33 -0.41
C THR A 62 -5.58 30.32 1.06
N CYS A 63 -5.24 29.26 1.81
CA CYS A 63 -5.51 29.16 3.24
C CYS A 63 -4.81 30.27 4.03
N ILE A 64 -3.56 30.61 3.70
CA ILE A 64 -2.83 31.72 4.33
C ILE A 64 -3.54 33.06 4.04
N ARG A 65 -3.92 33.32 2.78
CA ARG A 65 -4.62 34.56 2.38
C ARG A 65 -5.95 34.75 3.09
N HIS A 66 -6.70 33.66 3.29
CA HIS A 66 -7.97 33.67 4.03
C HIS A 66 -7.80 33.57 5.56
N LYS A 67 -6.56 33.68 6.07
CA LYS A 67 -6.24 33.61 7.51
C LYS A 67 -6.70 32.30 8.18
N LEU A 68 -6.70 31.21 7.43
CA LEU A 68 -6.99 29.86 7.94
C LEU A 68 -5.74 29.16 8.48
N LEU A 69 -4.56 29.52 7.97
CA LEU A 69 -3.25 28.98 8.38
C LEU A 69 -2.23 30.11 8.56
N ALA A 70 -1.14 29.84 9.29
CA ALA A 70 -0.02 30.74 9.54
C ALA A 70 -0.40 32.08 10.21
N THR A 71 -1.36 32.05 11.14
CA THR A 71 -1.89 33.25 11.79
C THR A 71 -1.11 33.66 13.04
N SER A 72 -0.67 32.71 13.86
CA SER A 72 0.03 32.97 15.13
C SER A 72 1.31 32.14 15.35
N GLY A 73 1.80 31.48 14.29
CA GLY A 73 3.03 30.70 14.30
C GLY A 73 2.80 29.20 14.53
N TYR A 74 3.86 28.44 14.85
CA TYR A 74 3.84 26.97 14.91
C TYR A 74 2.90 26.32 15.96
N HIS A 75 2.16 27.11 16.74
CA HIS A 75 1.40 26.64 17.88
C HIS A 75 -0.04 27.18 17.90
N THR A 76 -0.61 27.52 16.74
CA THR A 76 -2.02 27.94 16.60
C THR A 76 -2.98 26.96 17.27
N LEU A 77 -2.86 25.66 16.99
CA LEU A 77 -3.70 24.62 17.59
C LEU A 77 -3.60 24.58 19.12
N TYR A 78 -2.40 24.75 19.67
CA TYR A 78 -2.21 24.81 21.12
C TYR A 78 -2.83 26.07 21.74
N GLN A 79 -2.73 27.22 21.07
CA GLN A 79 -3.38 28.46 21.53
C GLN A 79 -4.90 28.33 21.51
N TRP A 80 -5.46 27.77 20.44
CA TRP A 80 -6.89 27.47 20.34
C TRP A 80 -7.34 26.48 21.41
N TYR A 81 -6.56 25.42 21.65
CA TYR A 81 -6.83 24.48 22.73
C TYR A 81 -6.88 25.19 24.07
N ARG A 82 -5.90 26.05 24.39
CA ARG A 82 -5.87 26.79 25.66
C ARG A 82 -7.04 27.76 25.80
N SER A 83 -7.47 28.43 24.73
CA SER A 83 -8.65 29.30 24.80
C SER A 83 -9.92 28.50 25.09
N VAL A 84 -10.16 27.41 24.36
CA VAL A 84 -11.33 26.54 24.56
C VAL A 84 -11.29 25.87 25.93
N GLU A 85 -10.12 25.41 26.36
CA GLU A 85 -9.91 24.80 27.67
C GLU A 85 -10.23 25.77 28.81
N SER A 86 -9.87 27.05 28.67
CA SER A 86 -10.15 28.08 29.67
C SER A 86 -11.63 28.49 29.73
N GLU A 87 -12.30 28.49 28.58
CA GLU A 87 -13.71 28.89 28.45
C GLU A 87 -14.66 27.79 28.92
N HIS A 88 -14.42 26.55 28.49
CA HIS A 88 -15.35 25.43 28.72
C HIS A 88 -15.00 24.61 29.96
N PHE A 89 -13.75 24.66 30.42
CA PHE A 89 -13.26 23.87 31.55
C PHE A 89 -12.45 24.75 32.51
N PRO A 90 -13.10 25.65 33.28
CA PRO A 90 -12.41 26.44 34.29
C PRO A 90 -11.80 25.54 35.37
N ASP A 91 -10.67 25.96 35.95
CA ASP A 91 -9.94 25.21 36.98
C ASP A 91 -10.13 25.83 38.37
N PRO A 92 -11.29 25.62 39.03
CA PRO A 92 -11.59 26.24 40.32
C PRO A 92 -10.66 25.78 41.44
N THR A 93 -10.00 24.62 41.27
CA THR A 93 -9.09 24.06 42.27
C THR A 93 -7.62 24.39 42.00
N GLY A 94 -7.30 25.05 40.88
CA GLY A 94 -5.91 25.29 40.46
C GLY A 94 -5.11 24.00 40.24
N LEU A 95 -5.75 22.89 39.88
CA LEU A 95 -5.10 21.60 39.63
C LEU A 95 -4.07 21.72 38.48
N ARG A 96 -4.42 22.41 37.39
CA ARG A 96 -3.55 22.57 36.22
C ARG A 96 -2.30 23.37 36.55
N ALA A 97 -2.46 24.47 37.28
CA ALA A 97 -1.33 25.29 37.73
C ALA A 97 -0.39 24.48 38.66
N ARG A 98 -0.96 23.65 39.55
CA ARG A 98 -0.19 22.74 40.40
C ARG A 98 0.55 21.68 39.60
N ILE A 99 -0.09 21.06 38.60
CA ILE A 99 0.55 20.06 37.72
C ILE A 99 1.66 20.73 36.90
N GLU A 100 1.43 21.92 36.35
CA GLU A 100 2.45 22.68 35.64
C GLU A 100 3.66 22.97 36.53
N GLN A 101 3.44 23.40 37.78
CA GLN A 101 4.51 23.64 38.73
C GLN A 101 5.24 22.35 39.13
N TRP A 102 4.52 21.26 39.42
CA TRP A 102 5.10 19.95 39.78
C TRP A 102 5.91 19.33 38.65
N THR A 103 5.51 19.57 37.41
CA THR A 103 6.20 19.08 36.22
C THR A 103 7.24 20.05 35.69
N PHE A 104 7.52 21.15 36.39
CA PHE A 104 8.44 22.20 35.93
C PHE A 104 8.11 22.73 34.52
N GLY A 105 6.83 22.82 34.18
CA GLY A 105 6.35 23.24 32.86
C GLY A 105 6.40 22.16 31.78
N LEU A 106 6.82 20.93 32.09
CA LEU A 106 6.91 19.84 31.12
C LEU A 106 5.51 19.41 30.63
N TYR A 107 4.51 19.38 31.49
CA TYR A 107 3.14 19.01 31.11
C TYR A 107 2.58 19.88 29.96
N PRO A 108 2.50 21.22 30.09
CA PRO A 108 2.01 22.07 29.00
C PRO A 108 2.95 22.08 27.80
N ALA A 109 4.27 21.93 27.99
CA ALA A 109 5.23 21.84 26.89
C ALA A 109 5.02 20.58 26.04
N CYS A 110 4.81 19.41 26.66
CA CYS A 110 4.53 18.17 25.96
C CYS A 110 3.26 18.28 25.10
N ILE A 111 2.17 18.83 25.66
CA ILE A 111 0.92 19.04 24.91
C ILE A 111 1.15 20.00 23.75
N LYS A 112 1.85 21.12 23.99
CA LYS A 112 2.16 22.13 22.97
C LYS A 112 2.93 21.55 21.78
N TYR A 113 3.99 20.78 22.03
CA TYR A 113 4.81 20.19 20.97
C TYR A 113 4.13 19.00 20.29
N LEU A 114 3.35 18.21 21.03
CA LEU A 114 2.55 17.13 20.45
C LEU A 114 1.51 17.70 19.48
N MET A 115 0.77 18.72 19.89
CA MET A 115 -0.21 19.40 19.02
C MET A 115 0.45 20.00 17.77
N ALA A 116 1.60 20.65 17.92
CA ALA A 116 2.36 21.18 16.79
C ALA A 116 2.81 20.08 15.81
N ALA A 117 3.14 18.88 16.31
CA ALA A 117 3.51 17.75 15.45
C ALA A 117 2.33 17.21 14.62
N PHE A 118 1.11 17.31 15.13
CA PHE A 118 -0.11 16.90 14.40
C PHE A 118 -0.69 18.00 13.51
N ASP A 119 -0.35 19.27 13.75
CA ASP A 119 -0.77 20.41 12.93
C ASP A 119 0.14 20.62 11.71
N ILE A 120 0.23 19.57 10.87
CA ILE A 120 1.06 19.53 9.68
C ILE A 120 0.78 20.71 8.72
N PRO A 121 -0.48 21.08 8.43
CA PRO A 121 -0.76 22.22 7.55
C PRO A 121 -0.23 23.55 8.10
N GLU A 122 -0.32 23.78 9.42
CA GLU A 122 0.24 24.99 10.04
C GLU A 122 1.76 25.00 9.94
N VAL A 123 2.42 23.87 10.27
CA VAL A 123 3.88 23.73 10.16
C VAL A 123 4.35 24.01 8.74
N MET A 124 3.64 23.52 7.73
CA MET A 124 3.92 23.81 6.32
C MET A 124 3.75 25.30 6.00
N ALA A 125 2.63 25.90 6.39
CA ALA A 125 2.29 27.28 6.08
C ALA A 125 3.25 28.30 6.74
N VAL A 126 3.59 28.09 8.02
CA VAL A 126 4.52 28.94 8.77
C VAL A 126 5.95 28.78 8.22
N SER A 127 6.41 27.55 7.99
CA SER A 127 7.74 27.30 7.44
C SER A 127 7.89 27.88 6.04
N ARG A 128 6.88 27.70 5.18
CA ARG A 128 6.83 28.30 3.84
C ARG A 128 6.90 29.82 3.91
N SER A 129 6.11 30.46 4.78
CA SER A 129 6.12 31.91 4.96
C SER A 129 7.49 32.43 5.41
N ASN A 130 8.19 31.66 6.27
CA ASN A 130 9.54 31.98 6.69
C ASN A 130 10.55 31.85 5.54
N ILE A 131 10.48 30.75 4.75
CA ILE A 131 11.31 30.54 3.55
C ILE A 131 11.12 31.67 2.54
N CYS A 132 9.88 32.09 2.28
CA CYS A 132 9.60 33.17 1.33
C CYS A 132 10.17 34.53 1.78
N LYS A 133 10.26 34.78 3.09
CA LYS A 133 10.79 36.04 3.64
C LYS A 133 12.31 36.04 3.77
N ASN A 134 12.87 34.96 4.30
CA ASN A 134 14.26 34.90 4.76
C ASN A 134 15.15 33.97 3.93
N GLY A 135 14.56 33.26 2.94
CA GLY A 135 15.25 32.28 2.11
C GLY A 135 15.35 30.90 2.76
N LEU A 136 15.53 29.86 1.93
CA LEU A 136 15.63 28.46 2.42
C LEU A 136 16.85 28.24 3.34
N GLN A 137 17.91 29.02 3.15
CA GLN A 137 19.14 28.94 3.95
C GLN A 137 18.95 29.38 5.40
N SER A 138 17.86 30.10 5.72
CA SER A 138 17.57 30.52 7.09
C SER A 138 17.05 29.37 7.98
N LEU A 139 16.68 28.23 7.40
CA LEU A 139 16.22 27.06 8.14
C LEU A 139 17.40 26.23 8.63
N SER A 140 17.31 25.77 9.88
CA SER A 140 18.21 24.73 10.38
C SER A 140 18.02 23.43 9.59
N ARG A 141 19.03 22.56 9.56
CA ARG A 141 18.94 21.26 8.89
C ARG A 141 17.76 20.41 9.39
N GLY A 142 17.50 20.45 10.70
CA GLY A 142 16.35 19.80 11.32
C GLY A 142 15.02 20.44 10.89
N GLY A 143 14.95 21.77 10.84
CA GLY A 143 13.77 22.49 10.35
C GLY A 143 13.46 22.19 8.88
N ALA A 144 14.48 22.10 8.03
CA ALA A 144 14.31 21.70 6.63
C ALA A 144 13.80 20.25 6.51
N ALA A 145 14.33 19.33 7.33
CA ALA A 145 13.86 17.94 7.35
C ALA A 145 12.38 17.83 7.78
N ILE A 146 12.00 18.57 8.83
CA ILE A 146 10.59 18.63 9.29
C ILE A 146 9.69 19.21 8.20
N TYR A 147 10.13 20.29 7.53
CA TYR A 147 9.38 20.89 6.43
C TYR A 147 9.18 19.90 5.27
N TYR A 148 10.24 19.23 4.80
CA TYR A 148 10.10 18.24 3.73
C TYR A 148 9.24 17.05 4.12
N ALA A 149 9.35 16.56 5.37
CA ALA A 149 8.48 15.50 5.87
C ALA A 149 7.01 15.93 5.92
N ALA A 150 6.73 17.15 6.40
CA ALA A 150 5.38 17.71 6.44
C ALA A 150 4.78 17.85 5.03
N VAL A 151 5.54 18.42 4.09
CA VAL A 151 5.15 18.54 2.67
C VAL A 151 4.88 17.16 2.06
N PHE A 152 5.75 16.19 2.31
CA PHE A 152 5.58 14.82 1.81
C PHE A 152 4.31 14.16 2.35
N LEU A 153 4.07 14.22 3.66
CA LEU A 153 2.89 13.64 4.29
C LEU A 153 1.60 14.23 3.72
N TYR A 154 1.54 15.57 3.60
CA TYR A 154 0.35 16.23 3.10
C TYR A 154 0.18 16.05 1.59
N PHE A 155 1.27 16.02 0.81
CA PHE A 155 1.24 15.62 -0.60
C PHE A 155 0.71 14.20 -0.77
N TRP A 156 1.12 13.25 0.08
CA TRP A 156 0.62 11.87 0.03
C TRP A 156 -0.89 11.81 0.31
N VAL A 157 -1.37 12.51 1.34
CA VAL A 157 -2.82 12.61 1.65
C VAL A 157 -3.59 13.21 0.48
N PHE A 158 -3.07 14.27 -0.14
CA PHE A 158 -3.72 14.95 -1.26
C PHE A 158 -3.68 14.15 -2.58
N SER A 159 -2.57 13.48 -2.87
CA SER A 159 -2.37 12.73 -4.11
C SER A 159 -3.13 11.41 -4.14
N THR A 160 -3.28 10.74 -2.99
CA THR A 160 -3.97 9.45 -2.88
C THR A 160 -5.37 9.42 -3.52
N PRO A 161 -6.31 10.35 -3.21
CA PRO A 161 -7.63 10.35 -3.84
C PRO A 161 -7.58 10.65 -5.34
N VAL A 162 -6.62 11.46 -5.80
CA VAL A 162 -6.46 11.76 -7.22
C VAL A 162 -5.97 10.52 -7.98
N VAL A 163 -4.93 9.87 -7.47
CA VAL A 163 -4.38 8.64 -8.06
C VAL A 163 -5.40 7.51 -8.05
N SER A 164 -6.14 7.34 -6.95
CA SER A 164 -7.17 6.31 -6.86
C SER A 164 -8.35 6.57 -7.79
N LEU A 165 -8.76 7.83 -7.98
CA LEU A 165 -9.80 8.20 -8.94
C LEU A 165 -9.34 7.96 -10.39
N VAL A 166 -8.11 8.35 -10.74
CA VAL A 166 -7.54 8.12 -12.08
C VAL A 166 -7.41 6.62 -12.36
N PHE A 167 -6.85 5.86 -11.42
CA PHE A 167 -6.68 4.42 -11.60
C PHE A 167 -8.02 3.68 -11.61
N GLY A 168 -8.94 4.07 -10.73
CA GLY A 168 -10.30 3.51 -10.66
C GLY A 168 -11.12 3.79 -11.92
N SER A 169 -11.07 5.02 -12.43
CA SER A 169 -11.74 5.38 -13.69
C SER A 169 -11.12 4.66 -14.89
N TYR A 170 -9.79 4.56 -14.95
CA TYR A 170 -9.09 3.75 -15.94
C TYR A 170 -9.59 2.30 -15.95
N LEU A 171 -9.62 1.64 -14.79
CA LEU A 171 -10.11 0.26 -14.68
C LEU A 171 -11.59 0.16 -15.04
N TYR A 172 -12.42 1.10 -14.57
CA TYR A 172 -13.84 1.13 -14.88
C TYR A 172 -14.10 1.21 -16.40
N ILE A 173 -13.43 2.13 -17.10
CA ILE A 173 -13.54 2.28 -18.55
C ILE A 173 -13.01 1.04 -19.26
N CYS A 174 -11.86 0.53 -18.85
CA CYS A 174 -11.26 -0.65 -19.45
C CYS A 174 -12.18 -1.88 -19.36
N ILE A 175 -12.76 -2.14 -18.18
CA ILE A 175 -13.55 -3.35 -17.93
C ILE A 175 -14.96 -3.23 -18.52
N ASN A 176 -15.65 -2.11 -18.26
CA ASN A 176 -17.07 -1.97 -18.58
C ASN A 176 -17.32 -1.47 -20.01
N TRP A 177 -16.45 -0.64 -20.56
CA TRP A 177 -16.65 -0.04 -21.88
C TRP A 177 -15.82 -0.73 -22.95
N LEU A 178 -14.50 -0.82 -22.71
CA LEU A 178 -13.56 -1.34 -23.71
C LEU A 178 -13.43 -2.87 -23.68
N HIS A 179 -13.89 -3.49 -22.59
CA HIS A 179 -13.78 -4.93 -22.36
C HIS A 179 -12.35 -5.48 -22.52
N ILE A 180 -11.37 -4.74 -21.98
CA ILE A 180 -9.92 -5.07 -21.94
C ILE A 180 -9.46 -5.34 -20.50
N HIS A 181 -8.26 -5.94 -20.31
CA HIS A 181 -7.73 -6.46 -19.02
C HIS A 181 -8.40 -7.71 -18.45
N PHE A 182 -8.98 -8.54 -19.32
CA PHE A 182 -9.44 -9.89 -18.94
C PHE A 182 -8.35 -10.95 -19.09
N ASP A 183 -7.15 -10.67 -18.58
CA ASP A 183 -6.06 -11.63 -18.56
C ASP A 183 -6.20 -12.65 -17.42
N GLU A 184 -5.28 -13.63 -17.36
CA GLU A 184 -5.30 -14.77 -16.44
C GLU A 184 -5.49 -14.33 -14.97
N ALA A 185 -4.94 -13.17 -14.59
CA ALA A 185 -5.00 -12.64 -13.22
C ALA A 185 -6.40 -12.18 -12.78
N PHE A 186 -7.25 -11.76 -13.72
CA PHE A 186 -8.64 -11.32 -13.44
C PHE A 186 -9.70 -12.30 -13.96
N SER A 187 -9.29 -13.36 -14.65
CA SER A 187 -10.19 -14.39 -15.20
C SER A 187 -11.08 -15.04 -14.13
N SER A 188 -10.54 -15.24 -12.92
CA SER A 188 -11.23 -15.80 -11.77
C SER A 188 -12.35 -14.91 -11.21
N LEU A 189 -12.35 -13.61 -11.50
CA LEU A 189 -13.40 -12.67 -11.08
C LEU A 189 -14.54 -12.58 -12.11
N ARG A 190 -14.24 -12.76 -13.39
CA ARG A 190 -15.23 -12.66 -14.47
C ARG A 190 -16.19 -13.83 -14.50
N ILE A 191 -15.68 -15.05 -14.33
CA ILE A 191 -16.51 -16.25 -14.37
C ILE A 191 -16.71 -16.71 -12.92
N ALA A 192 -17.91 -16.46 -12.39
CA ALA A 192 -18.28 -16.89 -11.04
C ALA A 192 -18.31 -18.43 -10.92
N ASN A 193 -18.67 -19.10 -12.01
CA ASN A 193 -18.52 -20.54 -12.21
C ASN A 193 -17.07 -20.88 -12.62
N TYR A 194 -16.68 -22.14 -12.65
CA TYR A 194 -15.33 -22.60 -12.98
C TYR A 194 -14.26 -22.10 -12.00
N LYS A 195 -14.12 -22.82 -10.88
CA LYS A 195 -13.06 -22.58 -9.89
C LYS A 195 -12.14 -23.78 -9.82
N SER A 196 -10.85 -23.53 -9.70
CA SER A 196 -9.84 -24.55 -9.48
C SER A 196 -8.89 -24.15 -8.36
N PHE A 197 -8.30 -25.13 -7.71
CA PHE A 197 -7.19 -24.94 -6.79
C PHE A 197 -6.15 -26.04 -7.03
N THR A 198 -4.88 -25.68 -6.87
CA THR A 198 -3.75 -26.59 -7.02
C THR A 198 -3.28 -27.05 -5.65
N ARG A 199 -3.27 -28.37 -5.44
CA ARG A 199 -2.76 -29.02 -4.24
C ARG A 199 -1.39 -29.62 -4.54
N PHE A 200 -0.44 -29.25 -3.70
CA PHE A 200 0.90 -29.80 -3.68
C PHE A 200 1.00 -30.88 -2.59
N HIS A 201 1.58 -32.02 -2.93
CA HIS A 201 1.85 -33.12 -2.01
C HIS A 201 3.31 -33.54 -2.16
N ILE A 202 4.09 -33.43 -1.09
CA ILE A 202 5.48 -33.89 -1.05
C ILE A 202 5.44 -35.34 -0.58
N THR A 203 5.89 -36.27 -1.41
CA THR A 203 5.93 -37.68 -1.07
C THR A 203 7.07 -37.98 -0.10
N PRO A 204 7.02 -39.10 0.64
CA PRO A 204 8.13 -39.52 1.50
C PRO A 204 9.47 -39.67 0.77
N GLU A 205 9.43 -39.95 -0.53
CA GLU A 205 10.59 -40.07 -1.42
C GLU A 205 11.19 -38.72 -1.80
N GLY A 206 10.48 -37.62 -1.52
CA GLY A 206 10.91 -36.26 -1.82
C GLY A 206 10.43 -35.71 -3.16
N ASP A 207 9.61 -36.47 -3.89
CA ASP A 207 8.95 -36.02 -5.12
C ASP A 207 7.78 -35.08 -4.78
N LEU A 208 7.49 -34.14 -5.67
CA LEU A 208 6.39 -33.20 -5.54
C LEU A 208 5.27 -33.55 -6.52
N GLU A 209 4.20 -34.16 -6.00
CA GLU A 209 2.96 -34.38 -6.74
C GLU A 209 2.12 -33.09 -6.75
N VAL A 210 1.65 -32.73 -7.94
CA VAL A 210 0.84 -31.54 -8.17
C VAL A 210 -0.51 -31.96 -8.73
N TYR A 211 -1.58 -31.69 -7.99
CA TYR A 211 -2.96 -31.95 -8.41
C TYR A 211 -3.68 -30.64 -8.64
N THR A 212 -4.28 -30.44 -9.81
CA THR A 212 -5.22 -29.33 -10.02
C THR A 212 -6.64 -29.86 -9.94
N LEU A 213 -7.36 -29.47 -8.90
CA LEU A 213 -8.76 -29.83 -8.68
C LEU A 213 -9.65 -28.69 -9.17
N ALA A 214 -10.70 -29.01 -9.92
CA ALA A 214 -11.61 -28.02 -10.49
C ALA A 214 -13.09 -28.40 -10.34
N VAL A 215 -13.93 -27.38 -10.25
CA VAL A 215 -15.39 -27.46 -10.22
C VAL A 215 -15.94 -26.53 -11.29
N ASP A 216 -16.67 -27.08 -12.27
CA ASP A 216 -17.20 -26.31 -13.41
C ASP A 216 -18.33 -25.37 -13.01
N LYS A 217 -19.20 -25.81 -12.10
CA LYS A 217 -20.36 -25.03 -11.63
C LYS A 217 -20.31 -24.92 -10.12
N VAL A 218 -20.11 -23.70 -9.62
CA VAL A 218 -20.07 -23.43 -8.18
C VAL A 218 -21.50 -23.29 -7.64
N PRO A 219 -21.86 -23.92 -6.51
CA PRO A 219 -23.14 -23.68 -5.86
C PRO A 219 -23.32 -22.22 -5.47
N LYS A 220 -24.51 -21.68 -5.74
CA LYS A 220 -24.88 -20.33 -5.31
C LYS A 220 -25.55 -20.32 -3.94
N GLU A 221 -26.20 -21.43 -3.60
CA GLU A 221 -26.93 -21.60 -2.35
C GLU A 221 -26.22 -22.62 -1.46
N TRP A 222 -25.93 -22.20 -0.24
CA TRP A 222 -25.20 -22.97 0.76
C TRP A 222 -26.08 -23.14 1.99
N LYS A 223 -26.03 -24.32 2.60
CA LYS A 223 -26.70 -24.64 3.86
C LYS A 223 -25.69 -25.13 4.88
N LEU A 224 -26.00 -24.98 6.16
CA LEU A 224 -25.21 -25.57 7.22
C LEU A 224 -25.23 -27.09 7.04
N ASP A 225 -24.07 -27.72 7.07
CA ASP A 225 -23.96 -29.17 7.02
C ASP A 225 -24.44 -29.76 8.36
N PRO A 226 -25.54 -30.55 8.37
CA PRO A 226 -26.07 -31.16 9.59
C PRO A 226 -25.05 -32.09 10.28
N ASP A 227 -24.22 -32.77 9.50
CA ASP A 227 -23.23 -33.73 10.02
C ASP A 227 -22.06 -33.00 10.68
N TRP A 228 -21.67 -31.85 10.13
CA TRP A 228 -20.70 -30.96 10.77
C TRP A 228 -21.22 -30.36 12.08
N ASP A 229 -22.50 -29.99 12.13
CA ASP A 229 -23.06 -29.37 13.34
C ASP A 229 -23.34 -30.39 14.45
N GLY A 230 -23.72 -31.62 14.07
CA GLY A 230 -23.94 -32.74 14.98
C GLY A 230 -22.67 -33.39 15.53
N GLU A 231 -21.50 -33.14 14.93
CA GLU A 231 -20.23 -33.66 15.44
C GLU A 231 -19.78 -32.91 16.71
N PRO A 232 -19.43 -33.61 17.81
CA PRO A 232 -18.98 -32.98 19.05
C PRO A 232 -17.74 -32.09 18.85
N LYS A 233 -17.85 -30.82 19.23
CA LYS A 233 -16.77 -29.83 19.05
C LYS A 233 -15.82 -29.86 20.26
N GLN A 234 -14.63 -30.43 20.08
CA GLN A 234 -13.54 -30.32 21.08
C GLN A 234 -12.83 -28.97 20.94
N ALA A 235 -12.45 -28.36 22.07
CA ALA A 235 -11.96 -26.98 22.13
C ALA A 235 -10.66 -26.69 21.33
N GLN A 236 -9.99 -27.72 20.81
CA GLN A 236 -8.67 -27.61 20.14
C GLN A 236 -8.56 -28.44 18.84
N GLN A 237 -9.64 -29.04 18.34
CA GLN A 237 -9.57 -29.86 17.14
C GLN A 237 -9.63 -29.00 15.87
N MET A 238 -8.60 -29.11 15.02
CA MET A 238 -8.55 -28.45 13.72
C MET A 238 -9.60 -29.03 12.76
N SER A 239 -10.23 -28.19 11.94
CA SER A 239 -11.34 -28.62 11.07
C SER A 239 -10.97 -29.74 10.09
N HIS A 240 -9.74 -29.76 9.57
CA HIS A 240 -9.31 -30.80 8.62
C HIS A 240 -9.08 -32.18 9.26
N LEU A 241 -9.06 -32.27 10.60
CA LEU A 241 -8.95 -33.54 11.35
C LEU A 241 -10.33 -34.08 11.78
N ARG A 242 -11.40 -33.40 11.42
CA ARG A 242 -12.78 -33.80 11.74
C ARG A 242 -13.30 -34.80 10.72
N LYS A 243 -14.29 -35.61 11.12
CA LYS A 243 -14.96 -36.53 10.20
C LYS A 243 -15.70 -35.76 9.11
N PHE A 244 -16.31 -34.63 9.48
CA PHE A 244 -16.96 -33.70 8.58
C PHE A 244 -16.21 -32.36 8.66
N PRO A 245 -15.22 -32.11 7.77
CA PRO A 245 -14.36 -30.93 7.89
C PRO A 245 -15.02 -29.64 7.42
N SER A 246 -15.99 -29.72 6.49
CA SER A 246 -16.68 -28.55 5.92
C SER A 246 -17.89 -28.17 6.77
N LYS A 247 -17.98 -26.90 7.16
CA LYS A 247 -19.18 -26.35 7.84
C LYS A 247 -20.38 -26.22 6.89
N TRP A 248 -20.12 -26.06 5.61
CA TRP A 248 -21.13 -25.73 4.61
C TRP A 248 -21.20 -26.82 3.55
N SER A 249 -22.42 -27.16 3.16
CA SER A 249 -22.72 -28.01 2.00
C SER A 249 -23.59 -27.25 1.01
N ALA A 250 -23.57 -27.67 -0.25
CA ALA A 250 -24.46 -27.10 -1.24
C ALA A 250 -25.92 -27.40 -0.86
N ALA A 251 -26.82 -26.44 -1.09
CA ALA A 251 -28.25 -26.66 -0.83
C ALA A 251 -28.78 -27.88 -1.61
N ILE A 252 -28.38 -27.98 -2.88
CA ILE A 252 -28.65 -29.08 -3.80
C ILE A 252 -27.47 -30.06 -3.78
N ALA A 253 -27.69 -31.28 -3.31
CA ALA A 253 -26.63 -32.29 -3.12
C ALA A 253 -25.86 -32.63 -4.41
N GLN A 254 -26.53 -32.64 -5.57
CA GLN A 254 -25.90 -32.93 -6.87
C GLN A 254 -24.93 -31.83 -7.31
N GLN A 255 -25.04 -30.64 -6.73
CA GLN A 255 -24.13 -29.52 -7.03
C GLN A 255 -22.99 -29.42 -6.02
N ASP A 256 -22.98 -30.25 -4.97
CA ASP A 256 -21.96 -30.17 -3.94
C ASP A 256 -20.56 -30.34 -4.53
N PRO A 257 -19.58 -29.48 -4.20
CA PRO A 257 -18.22 -29.61 -4.68
C PRO A 257 -17.61 -30.97 -4.38
N LEU A 258 -17.97 -31.62 -3.27
CA LEU A 258 -17.49 -32.97 -2.95
C LEU A 258 -17.91 -34.02 -3.99
N ASN A 259 -19.05 -33.81 -4.65
CA ASN A 259 -19.59 -34.71 -5.68
C ASN A 259 -19.20 -34.30 -7.10
N THR A 260 -18.83 -33.04 -7.31
CA THR A 260 -18.62 -32.45 -8.64
C THR A 260 -17.16 -32.13 -8.95
N VAL A 261 -16.29 -32.10 -7.94
CA VAL A 261 -14.86 -31.84 -8.12
C VAL A 261 -14.21 -32.92 -8.98
N ARG A 262 -13.32 -32.49 -9.87
CA ARG A 262 -12.51 -33.38 -10.72
C ARG A 262 -11.06 -32.96 -10.68
N ILE A 263 -10.16 -33.92 -10.76
CA ILE A 263 -8.74 -33.66 -11.02
C ILE A 263 -8.62 -33.41 -12.52
N ILE A 264 -8.32 -32.17 -12.90
CA ILE A 264 -8.17 -31.75 -14.30
C ILE A 264 -6.73 -31.82 -14.79
N ASP A 265 -5.78 -31.82 -13.86
CA ASP A 265 -4.36 -31.96 -14.16
C ASP A 265 -3.65 -32.67 -12.99
N HIS A 266 -2.69 -33.50 -13.33
CA HIS A 266 -1.84 -34.21 -12.38
C HIS A 266 -0.47 -34.46 -13.00
N PHE A 267 0.57 -33.99 -12.34
CA PHE A 267 1.95 -34.25 -12.72
C PHE A 267 2.85 -34.34 -11.50
N VAL A 268 3.99 -35.01 -11.67
CA VAL A 268 4.97 -35.23 -10.61
C VAL A 268 6.27 -34.53 -10.99
N ILE A 269 6.79 -33.70 -10.09
CA ILE A 269 8.12 -33.13 -10.19
C ILE A 269 9.04 -34.00 -9.35
N GLN A 270 9.93 -34.73 -10.03
CA GLN A 270 10.89 -35.60 -9.34
C GLN A 270 11.92 -34.78 -8.58
N GLN A 271 12.35 -35.30 -7.43
CA GLN A 271 13.49 -34.76 -6.72
C GLN A 271 14.71 -34.78 -7.64
N THR A 272 15.46 -33.68 -7.69
CA THR A 272 16.74 -33.68 -8.40
C THR A 272 17.68 -34.61 -7.62
N GLU A 273 18.03 -35.76 -8.22
CA GLU A 273 19.06 -36.63 -7.65
C GLU A 273 20.29 -35.80 -7.33
N LYS A 274 20.83 -35.95 -6.11
CA LYS A 274 22.21 -35.55 -5.85
C LYS A 274 23.05 -36.40 -6.79
N THR A 275 23.43 -35.83 -7.94
CA THR A 275 24.51 -36.41 -8.73
C THR A 275 25.71 -36.38 -7.80
N ASP A 276 26.08 -37.55 -7.27
CA ASP A 276 27.40 -37.73 -6.71
C ASP A 276 28.36 -37.24 -7.78
N SER A 277 29.03 -36.12 -7.48
CA SER A 277 30.04 -35.52 -8.33
C SER A 277 31.20 -36.50 -8.44
N VAL A 278 31.04 -37.51 -9.29
CA VAL A 278 32.13 -38.33 -9.80
C VAL A 278 32.92 -37.39 -10.70
N ALA A 279 34.06 -36.94 -10.17
CA ALA A 279 35.07 -36.22 -10.89
C ALA A 279 35.53 -37.07 -12.09
N CYS A 280 34.95 -36.82 -13.27
CA CYS A 280 35.52 -37.28 -14.53
C CYS A 280 36.77 -36.43 -14.83
N ASN A 281 37.91 -36.82 -14.25
CA ASN A 281 39.21 -36.48 -14.79
C ASN A 281 39.40 -37.22 -16.12
N GLY A 282 38.93 -36.62 -17.20
CA GLY A 282 39.27 -37.02 -18.57
C GLY A 282 40.40 -36.15 -19.09
N SER A 283 41.62 -36.70 -19.09
CA SER A 283 42.81 -36.10 -19.70
C SER A 283 42.63 -35.94 -21.21
N VAL A 284 42.76 -34.70 -21.70
CA VAL A 284 42.93 -34.40 -23.13
C VAL A 284 44.39 -34.69 -23.49
N ALA A 285 44.62 -35.72 -24.29
CA ALA A 285 45.89 -35.94 -24.97
C ALA A 285 45.92 -35.11 -26.26
N HIS A 286 47.09 -34.53 -26.54
CA HIS A 286 47.45 -33.68 -27.67
C HIS A 286 47.15 -34.28 -29.05
#